data_AF-A0A966DQM2-F1
#
_entry.id   AF-A0A966DQM2-F1
#
_cell.length_a   1.000
_cell.length_b   1.000
_cell.length_c   1.000
_cell.angle_alpha   90.00
_cell.angle_beta   90.00
_cell.angle_gamma   90.00
#
_symmetry.space_group_name_H-M   'P 1'
#
loop_
_entity.id
_entity.type
_entity.pdbx_description
1 polymer ?
#
loop_
_entity_poly.entity_id
_entity_poly.type
_entity_poly.pdbx_seq_one_letter_code
_entity_poly.pdbx_strand_id
1 'polypeptide(L)' 'MDEKWIKIYTSGNPIHIDILQNMLLDENIKSVFIDKKDSAYLFGDIELYVQQAHVLAARQIINRFEENETTG' A
#
# COMPACT_ATOMS: atom_id res chain seq x y z
N MET A 1 -7.43 -21.86 7.43
CA MET A 1 -6.86 -21.33 6.18
C MET A 1 -7.85 -20.30 5.67
N ASP A 2 -7.58 -19.04 5.94
CA ASP A 2 -8.19 -17.90 5.25
C ASP A 2 -7.10 -16.83 5.26
N GLU A 3 -6.29 -16.75 4.20
CA GLU A 3 -5.33 -15.67 4.02
C GLU A 3 -6.12 -14.39 3.73
N LYS A 4 -6.62 -13.76 4.79
CA LYS A 4 -7.40 -12.54 4.66
C LYS A 4 -6.47 -11.40 4.26
N TRP A 5 -6.65 -10.90 3.04
CA TRP A 5 -6.02 -9.68 2.58
C TRP A 5 -6.68 -8.48 3.25
N ILE A 6 -5.87 -7.61 3.84
CA ILE A 6 -6.30 -6.43 4.56
C ILE A 6 -5.74 -5.20 3.86
N LYS A 7 -6.63 -4.26 3.52
CA LYS A 7 -6.22 -2.97 2.97
C LYS A 7 -5.43 -2.21 4.02
N ILE A 8 -4.25 -1.73 3.63
CA ILE A 8 -3.35 -0.98 4.51
C ILE A 8 -3.12 0.45 4.04
N TYR A 9 -3.21 0.71 2.73
CA TYR A 9 -2.96 2.03 2.15
C TYR A 9 -3.82 2.25 0.90
N THR A 10 -4.08 3.51 0.56
CA THR A 10 -4.82 3.91 -0.64
C THR A 10 -4.23 5.20 -1.16
N SER A 11 -3.99 5.29 -2.47
CA SER A 11 -3.47 6.52 -3.08
C SER A 11 -3.82 6.58 -4.56
N GLY A 12 -4.17 7.78 -5.04
CA GLY A 12 -4.26 8.06 -6.48
C GLY A 12 -2.90 8.11 -7.18
N ASN A 13 -1.81 8.27 -6.42
CA ASN A 13 -0.45 8.32 -6.95
C ASN A 13 0.16 6.91 -7.06
N PRO A 14 0.36 6.37 -8.28
CA PRO A 14 0.95 5.04 -8.46
C PRO A 14 2.39 4.95 -7.92
N ILE A 15 3.13 6.05 -7.93
CA ILE A 15 4.51 6.09 -7.42
C ILE A 15 4.54 5.76 -5.92
N HIS A 16 3.56 6.25 -5.14
CA HIS A 16 3.49 5.95 -3.71
C HIS A 16 3.24 4.46 -3.47
N ILE A 17 2.41 3.84 -4.31
CA ILE A 17 2.13 2.41 -4.24
C ILE A 17 3.39 1.60 -4.54
N ASP A 18 4.15 1.96 -5.57
CA ASP A 18 5.39 1.29 -5.93
C ASP A 18 6.46 1.44 -4.84
N ILE A 19 6.63 2.63 -4.26
CA ILE A 19 7.56 2.84 -3.14
C ILE A 19 7.18 1.96 -1.95
N LEU A 20 5.91 2.00 -1.53
CA LEU A 20 5.44 1.20 -0.39
C LEU A 20 5.55 -0.30 -0.66
N GLN A 21 5.28 -0.78 -1.88
CA GLN A 21 5.48 -2.18 -2.26
C GLN A 21 6.94 -2.60 -2.08
N ASN A 22 7.90 -1.77 -2.51
CA ASN A 22 9.32 -2.05 -2.33
C ASN A 22 9.72 -2.04 -0.85
N MET A 23 9.29 -1.04 -0.07
CA MET A 23 9.58 -0.99 1.36
C MET A 23 9.01 -2.19 2.13
N LEU A 24 7.84 -2.69 1.74
CA LEU A 24 7.26 -3.91 2.31
C LEU A 24 8.05 -5.15 1.88
N LEU A 25 8.47 -5.22 0.63
CA LEU A 25 9.24 -6.33 0.10
C LEU A 25 10.60 -6.47 0.79
N ASP A 26 11.28 -5.36 1.09
CA ASP A 26 12.55 -5.34 1.84
C ASP A 26 12.41 -5.98 3.23
N GLU A 27 11.23 -5.90 3.82
CA GLU A 27 10.87 -6.50 5.12
C GLU A 27 10.26 -7.90 4.97
N ASN A 28 10.37 -8.52 3.79
CA ASN A 28 9.75 -9.80 3.41
C ASN A 28 8.21 -9.84 3.55
N ILE A 29 7.55 -8.68 3.46
CA ILE A 29 6.10 -8.57 3.51
C ILE A 29 5.56 -8.55 2.08
N LYS A 30 4.92 -9.65 1.67
CA LYS A 30 4.22 -9.70 0.40
C LYS A 30 3.00 -8.79 0.41
N SER A 31 2.90 -7.93 -0.60
CA SER A 31 1.77 -7.05 -0.83
C SER A 31 1.17 -7.27 -2.22
N VAL A 32 -0.09 -6.88 -2.38
CA VAL A 32 -0.81 -6.85 -3.66
C VAL A 32 -1.57 -5.54 -3.74
N PHE A 33 -1.69 -4.98 -4.94
CA PHE A 33 -2.50 -3.77 -5.16
C PHE A 33 -3.68 -4.06 -6.08
N ILE A 34 -4.74 -3.27 -5.91
CA ILE A 34 -5.90 -3.23 -6.80
C ILE A 34 -5.97 -1.82 -7.36
N ASP A 35 -5.73 -1.68 -8.65
CA ASP A 35 -5.95 -0.43 -9.36
C ASP A 35 -7.45 -0.27 -9.65
N LYS A 36 -8.09 0.68 -8.97
CA LYS A 36 -9.51 1.01 -9.18
C LYS A 36 -9.68 2.25 -10.06
N LYS A 37 -8.66 2.65 -10.83
CA LYS A 37 -8.80 3.73 -11.80
C LYS A 37 -9.75 3.31 -12.91
N ASP A 38 -10.93 3.93 -12.92
CA ASP A 38 -11.80 3.86 -14.07
C ASP A 38 -11.12 4.59 -15.23
N SER A 39 -10.67 3.80 -16.21
CA SER A 39 -9.99 4.28 -17.43
C SER A 39 -10.77 5.36 -18.19
N ALA A 40 -12.09 5.45 -17.95
CA ALA A 40 -12.97 6.45 -18.53
C ALA A 40 -12.98 7.81 -17.80
N TYR A 41 -12.64 7.86 -16.51
CA TYR A 41 -12.82 9.07 -15.69
C TYR A 41 -11.52 9.65 -15.13
N LEU A 42 -10.37 8.99 -15.26
CA LEU A 42 -9.06 9.46 -14.75
C LEU A 42 -9.04 9.73 -13.22
N PHE A 43 -10.09 9.35 -12.51
CA PHE A 43 -10.23 9.42 -11.06
C PHE A 43 -10.31 7.98 -10.52
N GLY A 44 -9.66 7.74 -9.39
CA GLY A 44 -9.65 6.44 -8.73
C GLY A 44 -8.40 6.24 -7.90
N ASP A 45 -8.55 5.54 -6.79
CA ASP A 45 -7.44 5.20 -5.91
C ASP A 45 -6.92 3.80 -6.20
N ILE A 46 -5.61 3.64 -6.05
CA ILE A 46 -4.97 2.34 -6.01
C ILE A 46 -4.93 1.91 -4.55
N GLU A 47 -5.46 0.73 -4.26
CA GLU A 47 -5.51 0.18 -2.91
C GLU A 47 -4.41 -0.87 -2.73
N LEU A 48 -3.63 -0.76 -1.64
CA LEU A 48 -2.58 -1.69 -1.29
C LEU A 48 -3.02 -2.61 -0.14
N TYR A 49 -2.74 -3.91 -0.28
CA TYR A 49 -3.16 -4.96 0.62
C TYR A 49 -1.97 -5.83 1.04
N VAL A 50 -2.04 -6.36 2.27
CA VAL A 50 -1.13 -7.40 2.79
C VAL A 50 -1.94 -8.50 3.48
N GLN A 51 -1.32 -9.64 3.72
CA GLN A 51 -1.93 -10.65 4.57
C GLN A 51 -2.12 -10.12 6.00
N GLN A 52 -3.21 -10.52 6.65
CA GLN A 52 -3.57 -10.07 8.01
C GLN A 52 -2.41 -10.17 9.02
N ALA A 53 -1.58 -11.21 8.91
CA ALA A 53 -0.42 -11.43 9.78
C ALA A 53 0.62 -10.29 9.75
N HIS A 54 0.68 -9.53 8.64
CA HIS A 54 1.67 -8.48 8.44
C HIS A 54 1.12 -7.06 8.62
N VAL A 55 -0.18 -6.90 8.97
CA VAL A 55 -0.83 -5.59 9.03
C VAL A 55 -0.14 -4.64 10.01
N LEU A 56 0.27 -5.13 11.18
CA LEU A 56 0.91 -4.28 12.19
C LEU A 56 2.26 -3.73 11.70
N ALA A 57 3.11 -4.61 11.14
CA ALA A 57 4.40 -4.22 10.59
C ALA A 57 4.24 -3.29 9.38
N ALA A 58 3.31 -3.60 8.48
CA ALA A 58 3.01 -2.78 7.32
C ALA A 58 2.56 -1.36 7.70
N ARG A 59 1.75 -1.21 8.76
CA ARG A 59 1.35 0.11 9.26
C ARG A 59 2.52 0.95 9.76
N GLN A 60 3.51 0.32 10.40
CA GLN A 60 4.72 1.04 10.81
C GLN A 60 5.53 1.54 9.62
N ILE A 61 5.59 0.77 8.53
CA ILE A 61 6.26 1.18 7.29
C ILE A 61 5.53 2.35 6.63
N ILE A 62 4.21 2.28 6.54
CA ILE A 62 3.37 3.37 5.99
C ILE A 62 3.53 4.66 6.78
N ASN A 63 3.50 4.60 8.12
CA ASN A 63 3.68 5.80 8.94
C ASN A 63 5.03 6.48 8.66
N ARG A 64 6.12 5.72 8.53
CA ARG A 64 7.43 6.28 8.17
C ARG A 64 7.43 6.91 6.78
N PHE A 65 6.73 6.31 5.82
CA PHE A 65 6.57 6.89 4.49
C PHE A 65 5.83 8.23 4.54
N GLU A 66 4.70 8.31 5.26
CA GLU A 66 3.90 9.54 5.38
C GLU A 66 4.60 10.67 6.16
N GLU A 67 5.37 10.31 7.20
CA GLU A 67 6.20 11.27 7.95
C GLU A 67 7.26 11.93 7.06
N ASN A 68 7.88 11.16 6.15
CA ASN A 68 8.86 11.68 5.20
C ASN A 68 8.23 12.62 4.16
N GLU A 69 7.02 12.31 3.70
CA GLU A 69 6.27 13.15 2.74
C GLU A 69 5.83 14.49 3.36
N THR A 70 5.49 14.51 4.66
CA THR A 70 5.02 15.72 5.35
C THR A 70 6.16 16.69 5.70
N THR A 71 7.40 16.20 5.72
CA THR A 71 8.59 17.00 6.06
C THR A 71 9.30 17.55 4.81
N GLY A 72 8.79 17.24 3.61
CA GLY A 72 9.34 17.65 2.31
C GLY A 72 8.78 18.96 1.76
#